data_AF-A0A1J9R4I0-F1
#
_entry.id   AF-A0A1J9R4I0-F1
#
_cell.length_a   1.000
_cell.length_b   1.000
_cell.length_c   1.000
_cell.angle_alpha   90.00
_cell.angle_beta   90.00
_cell.angle_gamma   90.00
#
_symmetry.space_group_name_H-M   'P 1'
#
loop_
_entity.id
_entity.type
_entity.pdbx_description
1 polymer ?
#
loop_
_entity_poly.entity_id
_entity_poly.type
_entity_poly.pdbx_seq_one_letter_code
_entity_poly.pdbx_strand_id
1 'polypeptide(L)'
;MAGRRRKSGPKPKQKLGGVSKSTNGAGNRFGHPKRRNYLAEDEEGTPDVFKILVSKLKERGSIDQSIKEPLSMDWRAQRNTLQELLTRTFMQHSFIPRLGELVLWCYSFQGTELKFNWVTERFEVYCRKTRKFLGTPEWRAGTVAQTAEEPPVLEDIITETKKKFAVNTSGFRIETFPDPNSIDKHLSRQYKYVPLHCIRPLNYWQIFLQGVLPDDYHPSIKNALTIMSSCSVVDKYHFKGTWPEATVYCKGIFIGSEFLIKGDGVRLTPRSRSVSADPYNRVTDVLVIESIQVKLRNCDADLASPLLCQSTAVRLVGKAYTLSPKNAYREPDSTVAPRPLSDEEVIHSFECVGMSGYGKWYRMQPEKQRIQISLDHVLGRCYESEAMSLMFGEISLGLDLEGVMAGREYGRLTDQRLAPGKEWFFGDTRVETLALETLNLEEVGIYDDMRDPKMFRANLHIIDGNAIGADIRDAKIPRAMGRPRAGLIGGKTTSSTFENVGKMSSLVTSALGPLEASASQTPMDLTSAAASDASESNESSESGELQTALQHIPLIRGGTEESKGGDYRPSGSKPKKAKYA
;
A
#
# COMPACT_ATOMS: atom_id res chain seq x y z
N MET A 1 42.04 -59.81 -45.66
CA MET A 1 43.16 -60.61 -45.08
C MET A 1 44.37 -59.71 -44.91
N ALA A 2 45.21 -60.06 -43.93
CA ALA A 2 46.16 -59.21 -43.23
C ALA A 2 47.46 -58.89 -44.00
N GLY A 3 48.16 -57.86 -43.53
CA GLY A 3 49.54 -57.54 -43.92
C GLY A 3 50.22 -56.57 -42.95
N ARG A 4 50.74 -57.11 -41.83
CA ARG A 4 51.56 -56.43 -40.81
C ARG A 4 53.00 -56.17 -41.30
N ARG A 5 53.67 -55.16 -40.72
CA ARG A 5 55.02 -55.12 -40.07
C ARG A 5 55.53 -53.65 -40.11
N ARG A 6 56.29 -53.07 -39.17
CA ARG A 6 57.02 -53.48 -37.95
C ARG A 6 57.46 -52.19 -37.20
N LYS A 7 57.52 -52.21 -35.86
CA LYS A 7 58.40 -51.32 -35.07
C LYS A 7 59.28 -52.18 -34.16
N SER A 8 60.55 -51.80 -34.04
CA SER A 8 61.61 -52.45 -33.25
C SER A 8 61.65 -51.93 -31.81
N GLY A 9 62.04 -52.82 -30.86
CA GLY A 9 62.24 -52.53 -29.44
C GLY A 9 63.68 -52.11 -29.08
N PRO A 10 64.23 -52.47 -27.89
CA PRO A 10 64.25 -51.56 -26.73
C PRO A 10 65.57 -51.49 -25.91
N LYS A 11 65.59 -50.59 -24.89
CA LYS A 11 66.37 -50.56 -23.60
C LYS A 11 67.73 -49.78 -23.57
N PRO A 12 68.36 -49.48 -22.39
CA PRO A 12 67.89 -48.71 -21.21
C PRO A 12 68.97 -47.83 -20.49
N LYS A 13 68.52 -46.98 -19.55
CA LYS A 13 69.13 -46.46 -18.27
C LYS A 13 70.53 -45.80 -18.22
N GLN A 14 70.57 -44.60 -17.63
CA GLN A 14 71.55 -44.22 -16.59
C GLN A 14 70.92 -43.25 -15.57
N LYS A 15 71.11 -43.54 -14.27
CA LYS A 15 70.88 -42.65 -13.13
C LYS A 15 72.25 -42.22 -12.62
N LEU A 16 72.45 -40.93 -12.38
CA LEU A 16 73.44 -40.38 -11.44
C LEU A 16 72.78 -39.18 -10.75
N GLY A 17 72.84 -39.16 -9.41
CA GLY A 17 72.16 -38.19 -8.56
C GLY A 17 72.94 -36.90 -8.32
N GLY A 18 72.27 -35.92 -7.72
CA GLY A 18 72.89 -34.72 -7.17
C GLY A 18 71.92 -33.53 -6.97
N VAL A 19 71.33 -33.47 -5.77
CA VAL A 19 70.92 -32.28 -4.96
C VAL A 19 70.48 -30.98 -5.70
N SER A 20 69.23 -30.54 -5.51
CA SER A 20 68.93 -29.28 -4.78
C SER A 20 67.43 -28.97 -4.63
N LYS A 21 67.09 -28.55 -3.40
CA LYS A 21 66.09 -27.56 -2.96
C LYS A 21 64.64 -27.65 -3.46
N SER A 22 63.77 -27.92 -2.49
CA SER A 22 62.34 -27.65 -2.49
C SER A 22 62.03 -26.16 -2.66
N THR A 23 61.19 -25.84 -3.63
CA THR A 23 60.32 -24.65 -3.59
C THR A 23 58.89 -25.09 -3.89
N ASN A 24 58.04 -24.90 -2.87
CA ASN A 24 56.63 -25.21 -2.87
C ASN A 24 55.89 -24.41 -3.96
N GLY A 25 55.12 -25.12 -4.77
CA GLY A 25 54.06 -24.52 -5.58
C GLY A 25 52.91 -24.09 -4.69
N ALA A 26 52.58 -22.79 -4.73
CA ALA A 26 51.34 -22.24 -4.21
C ALA A 26 50.47 -21.80 -5.39
N GLY A 27 49.72 -22.73 -5.97
CA GLY A 27 48.60 -22.41 -6.84
C GLY A 27 47.43 -21.96 -5.96
N ASN A 28 47.18 -20.65 -5.90
CA ASN A 28 46.01 -20.06 -5.25
C ASN A 28 44.73 -20.61 -5.89
N ARG A 29 44.11 -21.61 -5.28
CA ARG A 29 42.69 -21.88 -5.45
C ARG A 29 41.94 -20.81 -4.69
N PHE A 30 41.38 -19.84 -5.39
CA PHE A 30 40.41 -18.91 -4.83
C PHE A 30 39.28 -19.73 -4.21
N GLY A 31 39.18 -19.67 -2.88
CA GLY A 31 38.12 -20.34 -2.13
C GLY A 31 36.76 -19.80 -2.57
N HIS A 32 35.81 -20.71 -2.81
CA HIS A 32 34.41 -20.36 -2.97
C HIS A 32 33.98 -19.42 -1.81
N PRO A 33 33.34 -18.27 -2.09
CA PRO A 33 32.64 -17.57 -1.04
C PRO A 33 31.57 -18.53 -0.50
N LYS A 34 31.70 -18.93 0.76
CA LYS A 34 30.68 -19.74 1.44
C LYS A 34 29.34 -19.02 1.28
N ARG A 35 28.31 -19.71 0.77
CA ARG A 35 26.93 -19.25 0.88
C ARG A 35 26.71 -18.88 2.35
N ARG A 36 26.43 -17.61 2.62
CA ARG A 36 25.95 -17.20 3.94
C ARG A 36 24.57 -17.82 4.06
N ASN A 37 24.46 -18.92 4.80
CA ASN A 37 23.15 -19.41 5.21
C ASN A 37 22.58 -18.33 6.15
N TYR A 38 21.51 -17.67 5.73
CA TYR A 38 20.83 -16.73 6.60
C TYR A 38 20.10 -17.54 7.67
N LEU A 39 20.16 -17.05 8.91
CA LEU A 39 19.59 -17.78 10.05
C LEU A 39 18.05 -17.71 10.07
N ALA A 40 17.46 -16.76 9.33
CA ALA A 40 16.02 -16.64 9.10
C ALA A 40 15.78 -16.17 7.66
N GLU A 41 14.92 -16.89 6.94
CA GLU A 41 14.49 -16.61 5.56
C GLU A 41 12.96 -16.62 5.52
N ASP A 42 12.38 -15.82 4.64
CA ASP A 42 10.95 -15.85 4.34
C ASP A 42 10.60 -16.99 3.35
N GLU A 43 9.33 -17.07 2.97
CA GLU A 43 8.80 -18.09 2.05
C GLU A 43 9.48 -18.07 0.67
N GLU A 44 10.07 -16.95 0.27
CA GLU A 44 10.78 -16.80 -1.00
C GLU A 44 12.27 -17.15 -0.90
N GLY A 45 12.74 -17.46 0.31
CA GLY A 45 14.16 -17.64 0.61
C GLY A 45 14.93 -16.31 0.65
N THR A 46 14.24 -15.19 0.88
CA THR A 46 14.85 -13.88 1.13
C THR A 46 15.11 -13.73 2.63
N PRO A 47 16.24 -13.14 3.05
CA PRO A 47 16.53 -13.01 4.49
C PRO A 47 15.49 -12.17 5.23
N ASP A 48 14.92 -12.68 6.31
CA ASP A 48 14.02 -11.92 7.18
C ASP A 48 14.82 -10.88 7.97
N VAL A 49 14.87 -9.66 7.43
CA VAL A 49 15.63 -8.55 8.01
C VAL A 49 15.11 -8.16 9.39
N PHE A 50 13.82 -8.33 9.69
CA PHE A 50 13.23 -7.97 10.97
C PHE A 50 13.61 -8.97 12.07
N LYS A 51 13.59 -10.27 11.78
CA LYS A 51 14.11 -11.29 12.70
C LYS A 51 15.58 -11.09 13.02
N ILE A 52 16.38 -10.79 12.00
CA ILE A 52 17.81 -10.46 12.18
C ILE A 52 17.99 -9.21 13.05
N LEU A 53 17.17 -8.17 12.84
CA LEU A 53 17.18 -6.95 13.64
C LEU A 53 16.84 -7.20 15.11
N VAL A 54 15.81 -8.00 15.38
CA VAL A 54 15.41 -8.36 16.75
C VAL A 54 16.47 -9.19 17.45
N SER A 55 17.08 -10.17 16.76
CA SER A 55 18.21 -10.94 17.32
C SER A 55 19.37 -10.02 17.71
N LYS A 56 19.75 -9.10 16.81
CA LYS A 56 20.79 -8.11 17.09
C LYS A 56 20.42 -7.18 18.25
N LEU A 57 19.12 -6.84 18.39
CA LEU A 57 18.64 -5.98 19.47
C LEU A 57 18.86 -6.67 20.83
N LYS A 58 18.58 -7.97 20.92
CA LYS A 58 18.85 -8.77 22.12
C LYS A 58 20.35 -8.83 22.43
N GLU A 59 21.18 -9.04 21.42
CA GLU A 59 22.64 -9.14 21.58
C GLU A 59 23.29 -7.82 22.02
N ARG A 60 22.85 -6.69 21.45
CA ARG A 60 23.48 -5.38 21.66
C ARG A 60 22.81 -4.53 22.75
N GLY A 61 21.61 -4.90 23.17
CA GLY A 61 20.78 -4.13 24.10
C GLY A 61 20.05 -2.95 23.45
N SER A 62 20.65 -2.26 22.47
CA SER A 62 20.00 -1.18 21.72
C SER A 62 20.42 -1.16 20.25
N ILE A 63 19.51 -0.68 19.40
CA ILE A 63 19.72 -0.53 17.96
C ILE A 63 19.10 0.78 17.47
N ASP A 64 19.78 1.42 16.53
CA ASP A 64 19.29 2.53 15.73
C ASP A 64 19.89 2.38 14.32
N GLN A 65 19.13 1.83 13.36
CA GLN A 65 19.64 1.57 12.02
C GLN A 65 18.57 1.66 10.93
N SER A 66 18.98 2.09 9.73
CA SER A 66 18.12 2.05 8.56
C SER A 66 17.88 0.61 8.10
N ILE A 67 16.68 0.36 7.58
CA ILE A 67 16.27 -0.92 7.01
C ILE A 67 16.62 -0.92 5.53
N LYS A 68 17.24 -2.00 5.07
CA LYS A 68 17.55 -2.26 3.66
C LYS A 68 17.38 -3.74 3.39
N GLU A 69 16.72 -4.07 2.29
CA GLU A 69 16.48 -5.45 1.87
C GLU A 69 17.10 -5.67 0.48
N PRO A 70 18.44 -5.55 0.34
CA PRO A 70 19.09 -5.64 -0.97
C PRO A 70 19.00 -7.05 -1.57
N LEU A 71 18.48 -8.05 -0.86
CA LEU A 71 18.29 -9.40 -1.39
C LEU A 71 16.84 -9.68 -1.76
N SER A 72 15.94 -8.73 -1.52
CA SER A 72 14.57 -8.74 -2.04
C SER A 72 14.55 -8.08 -3.41
N MET A 73 14.03 -8.79 -4.42
CA MET A 73 13.86 -8.22 -5.76
C MET A 73 12.82 -7.10 -5.74
N ASP A 74 11.70 -7.32 -5.04
CA ASP A 74 10.66 -6.30 -4.86
C ASP A 74 11.21 -5.03 -4.24
N TRP A 75 11.96 -5.14 -3.13
CA TRP A 75 12.54 -3.97 -2.49
C TRP A 75 13.43 -3.16 -3.45
N ARG A 76 14.20 -3.84 -4.31
CA ARG A 76 15.06 -3.17 -5.31
C ARG A 76 14.27 -2.56 -6.46
N ALA A 77 13.35 -3.32 -7.06
CA ALA A 77 12.57 -2.87 -8.21
C ALA A 77 11.72 -1.65 -7.88
N GLN A 78 11.16 -1.64 -6.67
CA GLN A 78 10.19 -0.62 -6.26
C GLN A 78 10.85 0.63 -5.67
N ARG A 79 12.15 0.59 -5.34
CA ARG A 79 12.80 1.64 -4.53
C ARG A 79 12.62 3.04 -5.14
N ASN A 80 12.90 3.20 -6.43
CA ASN A 80 12.84 4.50 -7.10
C ASN A 80 11.39 4.95 -7.29
N THR A 81 10.56 4.08 -7.89
CA THR A 81 9.17 4.38 -8.20
C THR A 81 8.35 4.68 -6.94
N LEU A 82 8.61 3.99 -5.83
CA LEU A 82 7.96 4.27 -4.55
C LEU A 82 8.37 5.63 -3.97
N GLN A 83 9.64 6.05 -4.13
CA GLN A 83 10.01 7.41 -3.74
C GLN A 83 9.32 8.45 -4.59
N GLU A 84 9.27 8.25 -5.91
CA GLU A 84 8.57 9.15 -6.83
C GLU A 84 7.08 9.25 -6.49
N LEU A 85 6.42 8.12 -6.17
CA LEU A 85 5.04 8.12 -5.69
C LEU A 85 4.90 8.97 -4.42
N LEU A 86 5.69 8.69 -3.38
CA LEU A 86 5.56 9.38 -2.10
C LEU A 86 5.83 10.88 -2.25
N THR A 87 6.81 11.27 -3.07
CA THR A 87 7.09 12.67 -3.39
C THR A 87 5.93 13.31 -4.16
N ARG A 88 5.38 12.63 -5.17
CA ARG A 88 4.22 13.13 -5.92
C ARG A 88 3.01 13.30 -5.00
N THR A 89 2.72 12.31 -4.16
CA THR A 89 1.61 12.35 -3.20
C THR A 89 1.77 13.49 -2.20
N PHE A 90 2.99 13.74 -1.73
CA PHE A 90 3.30 14.86 -0.84
C PHE A 90 3.04 16.23 -1.47
N MET A 91 3.31 16.37 -2.77
CA MET A 91 3.13 17.62 -3.50
C MET A 91 1.69 17.84 -4.00
N GLN A 92 0.81 16.85 -3.86
CA GLN A 92 -0.57 16.88 -4.32
C GLN A 92 -1.52 17.39 -3.23
N HIS A 93 -2.63 17.99 -3.67
CA HIS A 93 -3.74 18.33 -2.77
C HIS A 93 -4.34 17.11 -2.10
N SER A 94 -4.81 17.27 -0.87
CA SER A 94 -5.32 16.17 -0.04
C SER A 94 -6.62 15.56 -0.58
N PHE A 95 -7.44 16.36 -1.28
CA PHE A 95 -8.68 15.87 -1.90
C PHE A 95 -8.47 14.95 -3.13
N ILE A 96 -7.26 14.90 -3.68
CA ILE A 96 -6.97 14.08 -4.87
C ILE A 96 -6.90 12.60 -4.46
N PRO A 97 -7.68 11.70 -5.09
CA PRO A 97 -7.61 10.27 -4.81
C PRO A 97 -6.21 9.70 -5.06
N ARG A 98 -5.70 8.95 -4.09
CA ARG A 98 -4.37 8.34 -4.16
C ARG A 98 -4.46 6.89 -4.59
N LEU A 99 -3.36 6.40 -5.13
CA LEU A 99 -3.23 5.01 -5.56
C LEU A 99 -3.53 4.02 -4.42
N GLY A 100 -4.34 3.00 -4.70
CA GLY A 100 -4.74 1.98 -3.73
C GLY A 100 -5.81 2.42 -2.73
N GLU A 101 -6.32 3.64 -2.84
CA GLU A 101 -7.47 4.10 -2.05
C GLU A 101 -8.78 3.48 -2.55
N LEU A 102 -9.75 3.40 -1.65
CA LEU A 102 -11.12 3.06 -2.01
C LEU A 102 -11.96 4.34 -2.13
N VAL A 103 -12.75 4.41 -3.19
CA VAL A 103 -13.60 5.56 -3.52
C VAL A 103 -14.99 5.11 -3.91
N LEU A 104 -15.97 5.98 -3.71
CA LEU A 104 -17.23 5.91 -4.45
C LEU A 104 -17.02 6.48 -5.85
N TRP A 105 -17.60 5.85 -6.86
CA TRP A 105 -17.49 6.31 -8.23
C TRP A 105 -18.71 5.92 -9.06
N CYS A 106 -18.85 6.58 -10.20
CA CYS A 106 -19.85 6.24 -11.23
C CYS A 106 -19.22 6.38 -12.62
N TYR A 107 -19.84 5.80 -13.64
CA TYR A 107 -19.24 5.73 -14.97
C TYR A 107 -19.12 7.08 -15.69
N SER A 108 -20.04 8.01 -15.46
CA SER A 108 -20.06 9.34 -16.08
C SER A 108 -21.22 10.17 -15.53
N PHE A 109 -21.03 11.49 -15.47
CA PHE A 109 -22.13 12.45 -15.33
C PHE A 109 -22.59 13.04 -16.68
N GLN A 110 -22.10 12.59 -17.84
CA GLN A 110 -22.57 13.02 -19.18
C GLN A 110 -22.68 14.56 -19.38
N GLY A 111 -21.78 15.35 -18.78
CA GLY A 111 -21.82 16.82 -18.84
C GLY A 111 -22.89 17.47 -17.96
N THR A 112 -23.42 16.73 -16.99
CA THR A 112 -24.25 17.21 -15.89
C THR A 112 -23.41 17.34 -14.61
N GLU A 113 -24.02 17.79 -13.52
CA GLU A 113 -23.34 17.98 -12.24
C GLU A 113 -24.07 17.24 -11.13
N LEU A 114 -23.34 16.82 -10.10
CA LEU A 114 -23.95 16.27 -8.89
C LEU A 114 -24.46 17.41 -8.01
N LYS A 115 -25.73 17.38 -7.61
CA LYS A 115 -26.34 18.37 -6.71
C LYS A 115 -27.24 17.72 -5.68
N PHE A 116 -27.29 18.33 -4.50
CA PHE A 116 -28.27 17.95 -3.49
C PHE A 116 -29.67 18.43 -3.92
N ASN A 117 -30.61 17.50 -4.00
CA ASN A 117 -32.01 17.76 -4.25
C ASN A 117 -32.75 17.85 -2.90
N TRP A 118 -33.11 19.07 -2.49
CA TRP A 118 -33.82 19.32 -1.23
C TRP A 118 -35.23 18.72 -1.17
N VAL A 119 -35.82 18.34 -2.31
CA VAL A 119 -37.15 17.71 -2.35
C VAL A 119 -37.07 16.23 -2.03
N THR A 120 -36.05 15.55 -2.56
CA THR A 120 -35.84 14.10 -2.33
C THR A 120 -34.89 13.83 -1.17
N GLU A 121 -34.17 14.86 -0.70
CA GLU A 121 -33.08 14.79 0.29
C GLU A 121 -31.94 13.86 -0.15
N ARG A 122 -31.61 13.87 -1.45
CA ARG A 122 -30.59 13.00 -2.06
C ARG A 122 -29.60 13.79 -2.91
N PHE A 123 -28.40 13.25 -3.05
CA PHE A 123 -27.50 13.68 -4.12
C PHE A 123 -27.95 13.07 -5.44
N GLU A 124 -28.29 13.93 -6.39
CA GLU A 124 -28.84 13.55 -7.68
C GLU A 124 -28.08 14.25 -8.82
N VAL A 125 -28.12 13.61 -9.98
CA VAL A 125 -27.55 14.13 -11.22
C VAL A 125 -28.44 15.27 -11.72
N TYR A 126 -27.89 16.48 -11.82
CA TYR A 126 -28.62 17.69 -12.23
C TYR A 126 -28.18 18.18 -13.61
N CYS A 127 -29.12 18.23 -14.56
CA CYS A 127 -28.87 18.76 -15.89
C CYS A 127 -29.14 20.27 -15.93
N ARG A 128 -28.08 21.08 -16.05
CA ARG A 128 -28.20 22.54 -16.18
C ARG A 128 -29.01 22.99 -17.39
N LYS A 129 -28.92 22.26 -18.51
CA LYS A 129 -29.61 22.60 -19.78
C LYS A 129 -31.13 22.48 -19.64
N THR A 130 -31.62 21.41 -19.02
CA THR A 130 -33.05 21.16 -18.85
C THR A 130 -33.59 21.64 -17.50
N ARG A 131 -32.70 22.04 -16.58
CA ARG A 131 -33.00 22.41 -15.18
C ARG A 131 -33.78 21.32 -14.44
N LYS A 132 -33.39 20.07 -14.64
CA LYS A 132 -34.04 18.89 -14.04
C LYS A 132 -33.03 17.99 -13.36
N PHE A 133 -33.46 17.41 -12.25
CA PHE A 133 -32.80 16.25 -11.68
C PHE A 133 -33.13 15.00 -12.51
N LEU A 134 -32.11 14.17 -12.74
CA LEU A 134 -32.16 12.97 -13.54
C LEU A 134 -32.15 11.69 -12.68
N GLY A 135 -32.20 11.85 -11.36
CA GLY A 135 -32.15 10.76 -10.39
C GLY A 135 -30.78 10.54 -9.75
N THR A 136 -30.69 9.50 -8.93
CA THR A 136 -29.49 9.15 -8.16
C THR A 136 -28.42 8.54 -9.07
N PRO A 137 -27.13 8.89 -8.90
CA PRO A 137 -26.05 8.22 -9.61
C PRO A 137 -26.00 6.72 -9.29
N GLU A 138 -25.58 5.91 -10.26
CA GLU A 138 -25.26 4.49 -10.05
C GLU A 138 -23.91 4.37 -9.33
N TRP A 139 -23.92 4.66 -8.03
CA TRP A 139 -22.72 4.59 -7.20
C TRP A 139 -22.21 3.15 -7.07
N ARG A 140 -20.91 3.03 -7.23
CA ARG A 140 -20.12 1.81 -6.97
C ARG A 140 -18.99 2.19 -6.03
N ALA A 141 -18.49 1.24 -5.25
CA ALA A 141 -17.15 1.39 -4.68
C ALA A 141 -16.11 0.74 -5.60
N GLY A 142 -14.91 1.31 -5.60
CA GLY A 142 -13.79 0.83 -6.40
C GLY A 142 -12.43 1.22 -5.85
N THR A 143 -11.39 0.53 -6.31
CA THR A 143 -10.00 0.81 -6.01
C THR A 143 -9.41 1.73 -7.06
N VAL A 144 -8.70 2.77 -6.62
CA VAL A 144 -7.89 3.61 -7.50
C VAL A 144 -6.67 2.78 -7.95
N ALA A 145 -6.70 2.27 -9.18
CA ALA A 145 -5.62 1.47 -9.75
C ALA A 145 -4.60 2.33 -10.49
N GLN A 146 -5.00 3.49 -11.01
CA GLN A 146 -4.10 4.47 -11.63
C GLN A 146 -4.59 5.90 -11.33
N THR A 147 -3.65 6.79 -11.02
CA THR A 147 -3.90 8.22 -10.78
C THR A 147 -3.71 9.02 -12.07
N ALA A 148 -4.41 10.14 -12.20
CA ALA A 148 -4.21 11.06 -13.31
C ALA A 148 -2.76 11.54 -13.41
N GLU A 149 -2.20 11.52 -14.63
CA GLU A 149 -0.89 12.08 -14.93
C GLU A 149 -0.94 13.59 -15.08
N GLU A 150 -2.02 14.09 -15.70
CA GLU A 150 -2.34 15.52 -15.71
C GLU A 150 -2.95 15.91 -14.35
N PRO A 151 -2.32 16.82 -13.57
CA PRO A 151 -2.82 17.18 -12.25
C PRO A 151 -4.24 17.76 -12.32
N PRO A 152 -5.21 17.21 -11.56
CA PRO A 152 -6.52 17.82 -11.41
C PRO A 152 -6.42 19.19 -10.73
N VAL A 153 -7.32 20.09 -11.11
CA VAL A 153 -7.54 21.37 -10.43
C VAL A 153 -8.78 21.29 -9.55
N LEU A 154 -8.95 22.26 -8.66
CA LEU A 154 -10.03 22.27 -7.67
C LEU A 154 -11.43 22.22 -8.32
N GLU A 155 -11.61 22.89 -9.46
CA GLU A 155 -12.88 22.91 -10.21
C GLU A 155 -13.29 21.52 -10.74
N ASP A 156 -12.33 20.62 -10.95
CA ASP A 156 -12.58 19.25 -11.44
C ASP A 156 -13.39 18.41 -10.45
N ILE A 157 -13.58 18.86 -9.20
CA ILE A 157 -14.46 18.22 -8.21
C ILE A 157 -15.92 18.25 -8.66
N ILE A 158 -16.35 19.34 -9.30
CA ILE A 158 -17.74 19.57 -9.70
C ILE A 158 -17.95 19.21 -11.17
N THR A 159 -17.03 19.62 -12.04
CA THR A 159 -17.13 19.40 -13.49
C THR A 159 -15.74 19.34 -14.09
N GLU A 160 -15.53 18.41 -15.02
CA GLU A 160 -14.25 18.28 -15.72
C GLU A 160 -13.88 19.57 -16.48
N THR A 161 -12.72 20.12 -16.13
CA THR A 161 -12.07 21.21 -16.85
C THR A 161 -11.45 20.73 -18.15
N LYS A 162 -11.13 21.65 -19.05
CA LYS A 162 -10.50 21.31 -20.33
C LYS A 162 -9.13 20.67 -20.10
N LYS A 163 -9.00 19.39 -20.47
CA LYS A 163 -7.75 18.61 -20.37
C LYS A 163 -6.92 18.65 -21.64
N LYS A 164 -5.61 18.51 -21.50
CA LYS A 164 -4.68 18.35 -22.62
C LYS A 164 -4.74 16.92 -23.18
N PHE A 165 -4.88 15.95 -22.29
CA PHE A 165 -4.89 14.54 -22.65
C PHE A 165 -6.29 13.93 -22.50
N ALA A 166 -6.49 12.80 -23.16
CA ALA A 166 -7.70 12.01 -23.03
C ALA A 166 -7.81 11.41 -21.61
N VAL A 167 -9.03 11.02 -21.22
CA VAL A 167 -9.38 10.60 -19.84
C VAL A 167 -8.56 9.40 -19.35
N ASN A 168 -8.00 8.58 -20.26
CA ASN A 168 -7.08 7.50 -19.88
C ASN A 168 -5.75 7.98 -19.30
N THR A 169 -5.38 9.24 -19.54
CA THR A 169 -4.17 9.90 -19.01
C THR A 169 -4.51 11.02 -18.03
N SER A 170 -5.58 11.79 -18.29
CA SER A 170 -6.01 12.92 -17.46
C SER A 170 -7.01 12.55 -16.35
N GLY A 171 -7.53 11.32 -16.37
CA GLY A 171 -8.46 10.78 -15.37
C GLY A 171 -7.85 9.65 -14.53
N PHE A 172 -8.70 8.94 -13.80
CA PHE A 172 -8.32 7.88 -12.88
C PHE A 172 -8.86 6.55 -13.36
N ARG A 173 -8.03 5.51 -13.33
CA ARG A 173 -8.51 4.13 -13.53
C ARG A 173 -9.08 3.62 -12.21
N ILE A 174 -10.38 3.39 -12.18
CA ILE A 174 -11.06 2.82 -11.03
C ILE A 174 -11.53 1.40 -11.38
N GLU A 175 -11.15 0.43 -10.57
CA GLU A 175 -11.57 -0.97 -10.68
C GLU A 175 -12.66 -1.26 -9.64
N THR A 176 -13.76 -1.88 -10.04
CA THR A 176 -14.90 -2.14 -9.15
C THR A 176 -14.47 -3.09 -8.04
N PHE A 177 -14.81 -2.76 -6.79
CA PHE A 177 -14.28 -3.50 -5.66
C PHE A 177 -14.93 -4.90 -5.52
N PRO A 178 -14.15 -6.00 -5.58
CA PRO A 178 -14.66 -7.36 -5.42
C PRO A 178 -14.99 -7.67 -3.96
N ASP A 179 -15.70 -8.77 -3.71
CA ASP A 179 -15.95 -9.25 -2.35
C ASP A 179 -14.63 -9.76 -1.75
N PRO A 180 -14.12 -9.17 -0.65
CA PRO A 180 -12.88 -9.61 -0.03
C PRO A 180 -12.97 -11.03 0.56
N ASN A 181 -14.16 -11.50 0.93
CA ASN A 181 -14.38 -12.82 1.53
C ASN A 181 -14.65 -13.93 0.49
N SER A 182 -14.99 -13.56 -0.75
CA SER A 182 -15.27 -14.51 -1.82
C SER A 182 -14.01 -14.86 -2.60
N ILE A 183 -13.97 -16.08 -3.16
CA ILE A 183 -13.00 -16.47 -4.20
C ILE A 183 -13.36 -15.89 -5.57
N ASP A 184 -14.61 -15.49 -5.77
CA ASP A 184 -15.03 -14.85 -7.02
C ASP A 184 -14.66 -13.37 -7.00
N LYS A 185 -13.61 -13.01 -7.76
CA LYS A 185 -13.13 -11.64 -7.91
C LYS A 185 -13.56 -10.98 -9.22
N HIS A 186 -14.56 -11.48 -9.95
CA HIS A 186 -14.91 -10.97 -11.29
C HIS A 186 -15.16 -9.44 -11.34
N LEU A 187 -15.61 -8.83 -10.25
CA LEU A 187 -15.82 -7.38 -10.16
C LEU A 187 -14.51 -6.59 -10.35
N SER A 188 -13.35 -7.10 -9.94
CA SER A 188 -12.07 -6.40 -10.13
C SER A 188 -11.74 -6.15 -11.61
N ARG A 189 -12.27 -6.99 -12.51
CA ARG A 189 -12.13 -6.84 -13.97
C ARG A 189 -13.02 -5.75 -14.55
N GLN A 190 -14.00 -5.26 -13.80
CA GLN A 190 -14.86 -4.16 -14.23
C GLN A 190 -14.22 -2.82 -13.88
N TYR A 191 -13.55 -2.19 -14.84
CA TYR A 191 -12.86 -0.92 -14.63
C TYR A 191 -13.29 0.16 -15.63
N LYS A 192 -13.02 1.41 -15.28
CA LYS A 192 -13.12 2.53 -16.23
C LYS A 192 -12.15 3.65 -15.86
N TYR A 193 -11.69 4.37 -16.87
CA TYR A 193 -11.07 5.68 -16.69
C TYR A 193 -12.15 6.75 -16.53
N VAL A 194 -12.13 7.45 -15.40
CA VAL A 194 -13.12 8.48 -15.07
C VAL A 194 -12.45 9.79 -14.61
N PRO A 195 -13.03 10.95 -14.95
CA PRO A 195 -12.55 12.23 -14.45
C PRO A 195 -12.88 12.41 -12.96
N LEU A 196 -12.17 13.33 -12.28
CA LEU A 196 -12.29 13.54 -10.83
C LEU A 196 -13.73 13.80 -10.38
N HIS A 197 -14.52 14.56 -11.13
CA HIS A 197 -15.90 14.88 -10.74
C HIS A 197 -16.77 13.64 -10.56
N CYS A 198 -16.43 12.49 -11.17
CA CYS A 198 -17.15 11.21 -11.04
C CYS A 198 -16.74 10.39 -9.80
N ILE A 199 -15.81 10.88 -8.98
CA ILE A 199 -15.21 10.17 -7.85
C ILE A 199 -15.55 10.91 -6.54
N ARG A 200 -15.88 10.18 -5.48
CA ARG A 200 -16.06 10.72 -4.14
C ARG A 200 -15.31 9.88 -3.10
N PRO A 201 -14.75 10.49 -2.05
CA PRO A 201 -14.04 9.74 -1.02
C PRO A 201 -14.99 8.79 -0.29
N LEU A 202 -14.57 7.53 -0.09
CA LEU A 202 -15.46 6.49 0.47
C LEU A 202 -15.88 6.80 1.92
N ASN A 203 -15.08 7.51 2.72
CA ASN A 203 -15.46 7.85 4.09
C ASN A 203 -16.83 8.56 4.18
N TYR A 204 -17.17 9.35 3.16
CA TYR A 204 -18.42 10.12 3.08
C TYR A 204 -19.58 9.32 2.47
N TRP A 205 -19.49 7.99 2.42
CA TRP A 205 -20.46 7.13 1.73
C TRP A 205 -21.90 7.35 2.19
N GLN A 206 -22.13 7.55 3.49
CA GLN A 206 -23.48 7.78 4.02
C GLN A 206 -24.11 9.07 3.48
N ILE A 207 -23.31 10.10 3.25
CA ILE A 207 -23.77 11.37 2.68
C ILE A 207 -24.15 11.18 1.21
N PHE A 208 -23.29 10.54 0.42
CA PHE A 208 -23.55 10.34 -1.01
C PHE A 208 -24.62 9.30 -1.32
N LEU A 209 -24.86 8.36 -0.40
CA LEU A 209 -25.92 7.35 -0.49
C LEU A 209 -27.15 7.72 0.35
N GLN A 210 -27.22 8.95 0.88
CA GLN A 210 -28.36 9.40 1.65
C GLN A 210 -29.66 9.21 0.85
N GLY A 211 -30.65 8.61 1.51
CA GLY A 211 -31.96 8.32 0.93
C GLY A 211 -32.00 7.09 0.01
N VAL A 212 -30.87 6.44 -0.29
CA VAL A 212 -30.83 5.15 -1.01
C VAL A 212 -30.94 4.02 0.00
N LEU A 213 -31.78 3.03 -0.25
CA LEU A 213 -31.93 1.90 0.67
C LEU A 213 -30.67 1.01 0.59
N PRO A 214 -30.19 0.45 1.72
CA PRO A 214 -29.01 -0.41 1.72
C PRO A 214 -29.10 -1.65 0.81
N ASP A 215 -30.31 -2.11 0.50
CA ASP A 215 -30.53 -3.24 -0.43
C ASP A 215 -30.40 -2.83 -1.89
N ASP A 216 -30.53 -1.53 -2.19
CA ASP A 216 -30.32 -0.95 -3.52
C ASP A 216 -28.84 -0.57 -3.78
N TYR A 217 -27.97 -0.74 -2.79
CA TYR A 217 -26.54 -0.47 -2.96
C TYR A 217 -25.94 -1.48 -3.93
N HIS A 218 -25.08 -1.00 -4.84
CA HIS A 218 -24.25 -1.90 -5.62
C HIS A 218 -23.40 -2.77 -4.68
N PRO A 219 -23.27 -4.10 -4.91
CA PRO A 219 -22.57 -5.01 -4.00
C PRO A 219 -21.16 -4.56 -3.62
N SER A 220 -20.44 -3.93 -4.56
CA SER A 220 -19.09 -3.43 -4.32
C SER A 220 -18.99 -2.44 -3.15
N ILE A 221 -20.07 -1.71 -2.83
CA ILE A 221 -20.11 -0.79 -1.68
C ILE A 221 -20.02 -1.59 -0.37
N LYS A 222 -20.86 -2.61 -0.19
CA LYS A 222 -20.82 -3.49 0.99
C LYS A 222 -19.47 -4.22 1.09
N ASN A 223 -18.93 -4.64 -0.05
CA ASN A 223 -17.59 -5.23 -0.11
C ASN A 223 -16.50 -4.26 0.38
N ALA A 224 -16.55 -2.99 -0.05
CA ALA A 224 -15.59 -1.97 0.37
C ALA A 224 -15.73 -1.63 1.86
N LEU A 225 -16.96 -1.60 2.38
CA LEU A 225 -17.22 -1.41 3.80
C LEU A 225 -16.65 -2.55 4.66
N THR A 226 -16.57 -3.77 4.12
CA THR A 226 -15.99 -4.93 4.80
C THR A 226 -14.55 -4.67 5.23
N ILE A 227 -13.75 -3.97 4.42
CA ILE A 227 -12.31 -3.76 4.70
C ILE A 227 -12.01 -2.47 5.51
N MET A 228 -13.03 -1.71 5.92
CA MET A 228 -12.85 -0.41 6.59
C MET A 228 -12.10 -0.49 7.92
N SER A 229 -12.06 -1.67 8.54
CA SER A 229 -11.32 -1.99 9.76
C SER A 229 -9.99 -2.72 9.46
N SER A 230 -9.31 -2.37 8.36
CA SER A 230 -8.00 -2.89 7.98
C SER A 230 -6.92 -1.81 7.93
N CYS A 231 -5.65 -2.19 8.06
CA CYS A 231 -4.51 -1.31 7.84
C CYS A 231 -3.30 -2.06 7.26
N SER A 232 -2.39 -1.33 6.62
CA SER A 232 -1.08 -1.84 6.16
C SER A 232 -0.07 -0.69 6.07
N VAL A 233 1.19 -0.92 6.46
CA VAL A 233 2.24 0.11 6.43
C VAL A 233 3.10 0.04 5.17
N VAL A 234 3.61 1.20 4.72
CA VAL A 234 4.36 1.36 3.47
C VAL A 234 5.77 1.90 3.75
N ASP A 235 6.77 1.34 3.06
CA ASP A 235 8.20 1.70 3.12
C ASP A 235 8.76 1.71 4.55
N LYS A 236 8.93 0.50 5.13
CA LYS A 236 9.55 0.27 6.44
C LYS A 236 11.04 0.64 6.34
N TYR A 237 11.43 1.85 6.74
CA TYR A 237 12.74 2.44 6.38
C TYR A 237 13.76 2.50 7.53
N HIS A 238 13.31 2.40 8.78
CA HIS A 238 14.19 2.54 9.95
C HIS A 238 13.74 1.68 11.13
N PHE A 239 14.69 1.12 11.88
CA PHE A 239 14.47 0.31 13.06
C PHE A 239 15.22 0.91 14.25
N LYS A 240 14.51 1.14 15.36
CA LYS A 240 15.10 1.68 16.58
C LYS A 240 14.49 1.03 17.81
N GLY A 241 15.29 0.70 18.81
CA GLY A 241 14.78 0.09 20.03
C GLY A 241 15.82 -0.12 21.12
N THR A 242 15.32 -0.46 22.30
CA THR A 242 16.09 -0.96 23.44
C THR A 242 15.39 -2.21 23.92
N TRP A 243 16.11 -3.32 24.03
CA TRP A 243 15.55 -4.63 24.35
C TRP A 243 14.68 -4.58 25.63
N PRO A 244 13.47 -5.17 25.64
CA PRO A 244 12.85 -5.99 24.58
C PRO A 244 11.91 -5.22 23.64
N GLU A 245 12.01 -3.90 23.58
CA GLU A 245 11.08 -3.03 22.84
C GLU A 245 11.74 -2.45 21.59
N ALA A 246 10.97 -2.36 20.50
CA ALA A 246 11.44 -1.77 19.26
C ALA A 246 10.36 -0.97 18.52
N THR A 247 10.79 -0.17 17.57
CA THR A 247 9.95 0.64 16.70
C THR A 247 10.46 0.54 15.27
N VAL A 248 9.55 0.18 14.36
CA VAL A 248 9.77 0.26 12.91
C VAL A 248 9.12 1.56 12.41
N TYR A 249 9.89 2.39 11.74
CA TYR A 249 9.40 3.62 11.13
C TYR A 249 9.03 3.38 9.67
N CYS A 250 7.88 3.91 9.27
CA CYS A 250 7.29 3.74 7.95
C CYS A 250 7.05 5.11 7.31
N LYS A 251 7.05 5.19 5.97
CA LYS A 251 6.76 6.45 5.27
C LYS A 251 5.28 6.66 4.98
N GLY A 252 4.50 5.58 4.91
CA GLY A 252 3.07 5.65 4.68
C GLY A 252 2.28 4.57 5.41
N ILE A 253 0.96 4.71 5.42
CA ILE A 253 0.02 3.74 5.97
C ILE A 253 -1.32 3.84 5.27
N PHE A 254 -1.91 2.70 4.94
CA PHE A 254 -3.33 2.62 4.60
C PHE A 254 -4.15 2.36 5.86
N ILE A 255 -5.25 3.10 6.02
CA ILE A 255 -6.25 2.87 7.07
C ILE A 255 -7.61 2.81 6.39
N GLY A 256 -8.21 1.62 6.35
CA GLY A 256 -9.45 1.36 5.63
C GLY A 256 -9.34 1.77 4.16
N SER A 257 -10.04 2.85 3.80
CA SER A 257 -10.11 3.37 2.43
C SER A 257 -9.01 4.35 2.04
N GLU A 258 -8.28 4.94 2.99
CA GLU A 258 -7.38 6.07 2.71
C GLU A 258 -5.90 5.74 2.91
N PHE A 259 -5.04 6.41 2.14
CA PHE A 259 -3.60 6.38 2.25
C PHE A 259 -3.07 7.65 2.90
N LEU A 260 -2.26 7.48 3.95
CA LEU A 260 -1.69 8.56 4.75
C LEU A 260 -0.16 8.51 4.70
N ILE A 261 0.47 9.67 4.62
CA ILE A 261 1.91 9.86 4.65
C ILE A 261 2.30 10.94 5.66
N LYS A 262 3.61 11.08 5.91
CA LYS A 262 4.14 12.24 6.62
C LYS A 262 3.68 13.53 5.93
N GLY A 263 3.21 14.50 6.70
CA GLY A 263 2.73 15.79 6.22
C GLY A 263 1.21 15.93 6.20
N ASP A 264 0.51 14.81 6.04
CA ASP A 264 -0.95 14.82 6.01
C ASP A 264 -1.53 15.28 7.35
N GLY A 265 -2.56 16.12 7.27
CA GLY A 265 -3.47 16.38 8.38
C GLY A 265 -4.49 15.25 8.48
N VAL A 266 -4.65 14.66 9.67
CA VAL A 266 -5.69 13.66 9.95
C VAL A 266 -6.66 14.16 11.00
N ARG A 267 -7.95 14.05 10.71
CA ARG A 267 -9.04 14.44 11.60
C ARG A 267 -9.17 13.42 12.72
N LEU A 268 -9.35 13.90 13.95
CA LEU A 268 -9.38 13.06 15.14
C LEU A 268 -10.80 12.87 15.67
N THR A 269 -11.08 11.68 16.19
CA THR A 269 -12.35 11.37 16.86
C THR A 269 -12.65 12.40 17.96
N PRO A 270 -13.89 12.91 18.08
CA PRO A 270 -14.24 13.94 19.05
C PRO A 270 -13.89 13.57 20.48
N ARG A 271 -13.39 14.55 21.24
CA ARG A 271 -13.12 14.34 22.68
C ARG A 271 -14.40 14.16 23.47
N SER A 272 -15.50 14.84 23.16
CA SER A 272 -16.74 14.72 23.94
C SER A 272 -17.74 13.77 23.27
N ARG A 273 -18.11 12.70 23.98
CA ARG A 273 -19.27 11.87 23.63
C ARG A 273 -20.60 12.55 23.90
N SER A 274 -20.60 13.69 24.61
CA SER A 274 -21.80 14.51 24.79
C SER A 274 -22.46 14.70 23.43
N VAL A 275 -23.74 14.38 23.36
CA VAL A 275 -24.61 14.79 22.26
C VAL A 275 -24.66 16.30 22.35
N SER A 276 -23.70 17.00 21.74
CA SER A 276 -23.88 18.42 21.47
C SER A 276 -25.13 18.54 20.60
N ALA A 277 -25.88 19.62 20.79
CA ALA A 277 -27.02 19.95 19.93
C ALA A 277 -26.62 20.06 18.43
N ASP A 278 -25.32 20.18 18.16
CA ASP A 278 -24.73 20.20 16.84
C ASP A 278 -23.87 18.94 16.62
N PRO A 279 -24.35 17.93 15.87
CA PRO A 279 -23.59 16.73 15.56
C PRO A 279 -22.43 16.98 14.58
N TYR A 280 -22.50 18.04 13.78
CA TYR A 280 -21.54 18.33 12.72
C TYR A 280 -20.27 18.99 13.28
N ASN A 281 -20.38 19.90 14.23
CA ASN A 281 -19.21 20.60 14.80
C ASN A 281 -18.51 19.88 15.97
N ARG A 282 -18.65 18.55 16.04
CA ARG A 282 -18.04 17.73 17.11
C ARG A 282 -16.56 17.45 16.87
N VAL A 283 -16.18 17.28 15.61
CA VAL A 283 -14.80 17.05 15.20
C VAL A 283 -14.12 18.40 15.06
N THR A 284 -13.13 18.65 15.91
CA THR A 284 -12.41 19.93 15.95
C THR A 284 -10.90 19.75 15.93
N ASP A 285 -10.41 18.54 16.18
CA ASP A 285 -9.00 18.27 16.39
C ASP A 285 -8.40 17.60 15.13
N VAL A 286 -7.21 18.03 14.74
CA VAL A 286 -6.43 17.51 13.61
C VAL A 286 -4.99 17.24 14.05
N LEU A 287 -4.41 16.11 13.65
CA LEU A 287 -2.98 15.80 13.83
C LEU A 287 -2.27 15.93 12.48
N VAL A 288 -1.21 16.72 12.40
CA VAL A 288 -0.29 16.73 11.25
C VAL A 288 0.78 15.67 11.49
N ILE A 289 0.83 14.65 10.62
CA ILE A 289 1.68 13.47 10.79
C ILE A 289 3.15 13.83 10.58
N GLU A 290 3.99 13.58 11.58
CA GLU A 290 5.44 13.68 11.44
C GLU A 290 6.14 12.32 11.32
N SER A 291 5.58 11.28 11.93
CA SER A 291 6.08 9.91 11.76
C SER A 291 5.01 8.85 11.97
N ILE A 292 5.16 7.74 11.25
CA ILE A 292 4.32 6.55 11.32
C ILE A 292 5.17 5.43 11.91
N GLN A 293 4.69 4.82 12.99
CA GLN A 293 5.49 3.93 13.82
C GLN A 293 4.73 2.62 14.09
N VAL A 294 5.39 1.49 13.84
CA VAL A 294 4.95 0.17 14.33
C VAL A 294 5.77 -0.16 15.56
N LYS A 295 5.14 -0.13 16.73
CA LYS A 295 5.73 -0.51 18.01
C LYS A 295 5.71 -2.03 18.14
N LEU A 296 6.86 -2.62 18.43
CA LEU A 296 7.04 -4.03 18.71
C LEU A 296 7.31 -4.18 20.21
N ARG A 297 6.46 -4.93 20.92
CA ARG A 297 6.57 -5.12 22.36
C ARG A 297 6.90 -6.54 22.73
N ASN A 298 7.78 -6.69 23.72
CA ASN A 298 8.33 -7.99 24.12
C ASN A 298 8.79 -8.79 22.89
N CYS A 299 9.79 -8.25 22.18
CA CYS A 299 10.33 -8.85 20.96
C CYS A 299 10.82 -10.29 21.20
N ASP A 300 10.65 -11.14 20.20
CA ASP A 300 11.09 -12.53 20.22
C ASP A 300 12.32 -12.71 19.34
N ALA A 301 13.46 -12.98 19.98
CA ALA A 301 14.74 -13.17 19.31
C ALA A 301 14.98 -14.61 18.85
N ASP A 302 14.05 -15.53 19.08
CA ASP A 302 14.13 -16.86 18.47
C ASP A 302 13.91 -16.74 16.96
N LEU A 303 14.94 -17.13 16.20
CA LEU A 303 14.92 -17.08 14.74
C LEU A 303 14.05 -18.18 14.14
N ALA A 304 13.78 -19.26 14.89
CA ALA A 304 12.85 -20.32 14.49
C ALA A 304 11.39 -20.00 14.84
N SER A 305 11.15 -19.04 15.73
CA SER A 305 9.80 -18.66 16.14
C SER A 305 9.04 -17.99 14.98
N PRO A 306 7.75 -18.32 14.77
CA PRO A 306 6.94 -17.64 13.79
C PRO A 306 6.58 -16.20 14.21
N LEU A 307 6.83 -15.77 15.46
CA LEU A 307 6.45 -14.44 15.96
C LEU A 307 7.64 -13.49 16.01
N LEU A 308 7.47 -12.24 15.59
CA LEU A 308 8.51 -11.22 15.73
C LEU A 308 8.55 -10.62 17.15
N CYS A 309 7.39 -10.55 17.80
CA CYS A 309 7.18 -9.99 19.13
C CYS A 309 5.85 -10.46 19.69
N GLN A 310 5.63 -10.30 21.00
CA GLN A 310 4.36 -10.68 21.63
C GLN A 310 3.19 -9.82 21.13
N SER A 311 3.38 -8.51 21.00
CA SER A 311 2.31 -7.62 20.53
C SER A 311 2.84 -6.46 19.70
N THR A 312 2.01 -6.02 18.75
CA THR A 312 2.28 -4.87 17.89
C THR A 312 1.25 -3.76 18.10
N ALA A 313 1.70 -2.52 17.98
CA ALA A 313 0.82 -1.35 18.01
C ALA A 313 1.25 -0.31 16.98
N VAL A 314 0.33 0.03 16.08
CA VAL A 314 0.56 1.10 15.11
C VAL A 314 0.22 2.45 15.74
N ARG A 315 1.09 3.44 15.53
CA ARG A 315 1.01 4.77 16.11
C ARG A 315 1.34 5.84 15.07
N LEU A 316 0.49 6.86 15.00
CA LEU A 316 0.80 8.11 14.29
C LEU A 316 1.29 9.12 15.32
N VAL A 317 2.41 9.78 15.02
CA VAL A 317 3.03 10.79 15.89
C VAL A 317 3.14 12.09 15.13
N GLY A 318 2.73 13.18 15.77
CA GLY A 318 2.67 14.47 15.10
C GLY A 318 2.38 15.66 16.00
N LYS A 319 2.12 16.80 15.37
CA LYS A 319 1.65 18.03 16.03
C LYS A 319 0.14 18.08 15.91
N ALA A 320 -0.58 18.22 17.02
CA ALA A 320 -2.03 18.37 16.99
C ALA A 320 -2.46 19.83 17.14
N TYR A 321 -3.54 20.14 16.44
CA TYR A 321 -4.18 21.43 16.34
C TYR A 321 -5.69 21.26 16.50
N THR A 322 -6.36 22.31 16.97
CA THR A 322 -7.81 22.28 17.19
C THR A 322 -8.46 23.58 16.77
N LEU A 323 -9.70 23.50 16.28
CA LEU A 323 -10.59 24.65 16.08
C LEU A 323 -11.28 25.07 17.38
N SER A 324 -11.18 24.27 18.45
CA SER A 324 -11.84 24.53 19.73
C SER A 324 -10.87 25.16 20.75
N PRO A 325 -11.10 26.42 21.19
CA PRO A 325 -10.30 27.05 22.25
C PRO A 325 -10.35 26.29 23.59
N LYS A 326 -11.33 25.40 23.78
CA LYS A 326 -11.45 24.55 24.97
C LYS A 326 -10.44 23.41 24.98
N ASN A 327 -10.04 22.93 23.81
CA ASN A 327 -9.09 21.82 23.64
C ASN A 327 -7.65 22.32 23.46
N ALA A 328 -7.47 23.63 23.29
CA ALA A 328 -6.18 24.27 23.09
C ALA A 328 -5.28 24.11 24.33
N TYR A 329 -3.99 23.98 24.08
CA TYR A 329 -2.96 23.99 25.12
C TYR A 329 -2.99 25.32 25.87
N ARG A 330 -2.88 25.23 27.20
CA ARG A 330 -2.70 26.37 28.10
C ARG A 330 -1.44 26.11 28.91
N GLU A 331 -0.60 27.12 29.00
CA GLU A 331 0.55 27.04 29.90
C GLU A 331 0.07 26.76 31.33
N PRO A 332 0.80 25.93 32.09
CA PRO A 332 0.53 25.73 33.51
C PRO A 332 0.37 27.08 34.21
N ASP A 333 -0.67 27.20 35.03
CA ASP A 333 -0.99 28.39 35.85
C ASP A 333 -1.38 29.67 35.07
N SER A 334 -1.51 29.59 33.74
CA SER A 334 -2.02 30.71 32.95
C SER A 334 -3.54 30.82 33.02
N THR A 335 -4.03 31.99 33.41
CA THR A 335 -5.46 32.37 33.33
C THR A 335 -5.83 33.00 31.99
N VAL A 336 -4.84 33.22 31.12
CA VAL A 336 -5.03 33.87 29.82
C VAL A 336 -5.68 32.89 28.85
N ALA A 337 -6.65 33.38 28.07
CA ALA A 337 -7.26 32.60 27.01
C ALA A 337 -6.19 32.13 25.99
N PRO A 338 -6.30 30.91 25.45
CA PRO A 338 -5.33 30.40 24.48
C PRO A 338 -5.32 31.29 23.24
N ARG A 339 -4.12 31.61 22.76
CA ARG A 339 -3.92 32.44 21.56
C ARG A 339 -4.11 31.58 20.31
N PRO A 340 -4.91 32.02 19.33
CA PRO A 340 -4.97 31.36 18.03
C PRO A 340 -3.67 31.56 17.25
N LEU A 341 -3.37 30.63 16.36
CA LEU A 341 -2.30 30.77 15.38
C LEU A 341 -2.58 31.95 14.44
N SER A 342 -1.52 32.67 14.05
CA SER A 342 -1.60 33.60 12.92
C SER A 342 -1.73 32.84 11.59
N ASP A 343 -2.08 33.54 10.52
CA ASP A 343 -2.18 32.95 9.19
C ASP A 343 -0.83 32.38 8.72
N GLU A 344 0.28 33.07 9.01
CA GLU A 344 1.62 32.56 8.74
C GLU A 344 1.89 31.28 9.55
N GLU A 345 1.53 31.25 10.83
CA GLU A 345 1.71 30.06 11.66
C GLU A 345 0.87 28.87 11.17
N VAL A 346 -0.32 29.12 10.62
CA VAL A 346 -1.16 28.08 10.00
C VAL A 346 -0.48 27.54 8.75
N ILE A 347 0.02 28.39 7.85
CA ILE A 347 0.75 27.98 6.64
C ILE A 347 1.98 27.13 6.98
N HIS A 348 2.71 27.45 8.05
CA HIS A 348 3.87 26.65 8.48
C HIS A 348 3.49 25.39 9.27
N SER A 349 2.29 25.35 9.85
CA SER A 349 1.83 24.23 10.68
C SER A 349 1.24 23.10 9.86
N PHE A 350 0.55 23.44 8.77
CA PHE A 350 -0.10 22.50 7.89
C PHE A 350 0.59 22.51 6.53
N GLU A 351 1.07 21.35 6.10
CA GLU A 351 1.68 21.21 4.77
C GLU A 351 0.62 21.25 3.65
N CYS A 352 -0.64 20.99 4.00
CA CYS A 352 -1.80 21.16 3.13
C CYS A 352 -2.28 22.61 3.12
N VAL A 353 -2.48 23.17 1.92
CA VAL A 353 -2.95 24.56 1.74
C VAL A 353 -4.41 24.73 2.14
N GLY A 354 -4.86 25.97 2.36
CA GLY A 354 -6.28 26.27 2.59
C GLY A 354 -6.82 25.90 3.99
N MET A 355 -5.95 25.52 4.94
CA MET A 355 -6.39 25.24 6.32
C MET A 355 -6.90 26.48 7.06
N SER A 356 -6.45 27.68 6.71
CA SER A 356 -6.94 28.94 7.29
C SER A 356 -8.44 29.15 7.06
N GLY A 357 -9.01 28.59 5.98
CA GLY A 357 -10.43 28.70 5.67
C GLY A 357 -11.36 27.99 6.68
N TYR A 358 -10.84 27.06 7.49
CA TYR A 358 -11.62 26.44 8.57
C TYR A 358 -11.83 27.35 9.78
N GLY A 359 -11.03 28.42 9.93
CA GLY A 359 -11.11 29.37 11.04
C GLY A 359 -9.87 29.38 11.92
N LYS A 360 -10.06 29.75 13.19
CA LYS A 360 -8.95 29.97 14.13
C LYS A 360 -8.42 28.65 14.69
N TRP A 361 -7.19 28.32 14.33
CA TRP A 361 -6.48 27.15 14.84
C TRP A 361 -5.74 27.43 16.13
N TYR A 362 -5.66 26.44 17.00
CA TYR A 362 -4.93 26.48 18.27
C TYR A 362 -4.03 25.25 18.40
N ARG A 363 -2.84 25.38 18.98
CA ARG A 363 -1.98 24.24 19.32
C ARG A 363 -2.59 23.45 20.48
N MET A 364 -2.44 22.12 20.44
CA MET A 364 -2.92 21.24 21.52
C MET A 364 -1.81 20.75 22.46
N GLN A 365 -0.56 21.09 22.15
CA GLN A 365 0.63 20.76 22.93
C GLN A 365 1.69 21.87 22.80
N PRO A 366 2.68 21.93 23.71
CA PRO A 366 3.86 22.76 23.53
C PRO A 366 4.58 22.47 22.21
N GLU A 367 5.22 23.48 21.63
CA GLU A 367 5.81 23.40 20.29
C GLU A 367 6.87 22.28 20.13
N LYS A 368 7.61 21.99 21.20
CA LYS A 368 8.65 20.94 21.22
C LYS A 368 8.09 19.54 21.49
N GLN A 369 6.82 19.41 21.86
CA GLN A 369 6.20 18.14 22.16
C GLN A 369 5.43 17.59 20.96
N ARG A 370 5.21 16.29 20.97
CA ARG A 370 4.43 15.56 19.96
C ARG A 370 3.38 14.74 20.65
N ILE A 371 2.26 14.56 19.96
CA ILE A 371 1.19 13.68 20.39
C ILE A 371 1.27 12.40 19.58
N GLN A 372 1.16 11.27 20.28
CA GLN A 372 1.00 9.96 19.69
C GLN A 372 -0.47 9.52 19.75
N ILE A 373 -1.00 9.00 18.64
CA ILE A 373 -2.37 8.46 18.54
C ILE A 373 -2.39 7.02 17.99
N SER A 374 -3.43 6.26 18.34
CA SER A 374 -3.75 4.98 17.70
C SER A 374 -4.66 5.16 16.47
N LEU A 375 -4.83 4.07 15.72
CA LEU A 375 -5.69 4.04 14.52
C LEU A 375 -7.16 4.36 14.82
N ASP A 376 -7.66 3.93 15.99
CA ASP A 376 -9.03 4.20 16.44
C ASP A 376 -9.37 5.69 16.50
N HIS A 377 -8.37 6.54 16.76
CA HIS A 377 -8.57 7.98 16.87
C HIS A 377 -8.57 8.69 15.52
N VAL A 378 -8.17 8.03 14.43
CA VAL A 378 -8.14 8.62 13.10
C VAL A 378 -9.52 8.52 12.47
N LEU A 379 -10.08 9.60 11.94
CA LEU A 379 -11.31 9.55 11.13
C LEU A 379 -10.98 9.44 9.65
N GLY A 380 -10.02 10.25 9.19
CA GLY A 380 -9.57 10.28 7.81
C GLY A 380 -8.71 11.51 7.54
N ARG A 381 -8.27 11.68 6.29
CA ARG A 381 -7.56 12.88 5.85
C ARG A 381 -8.39 14.14 6.07
N CYS A 382 -7.71 15.23 6.39
CA CYS A 382 -8.27 16.58 6.44
C CYS A 382 -8.09 17.22 5.07
N TYR A 383 -9.18 17.38 4.33
CA TYR A 383 -9.13 18.04 3.02
C TYR A 383 -9.05 19.55 3.15
N GLU A 384 -8.69 20.21 2.07
CA GLU A 384 -8.72 21.66 1.94
C GLU A 384 -10.14 22.21 2.16
N SER A 385 -10.26 23.34 2.86
CA SER A 385 -11.57 23.94 3.18
C SER A 385 -12.36 24.30 1.92
N GLU A 386 -11.69 24.77 0.86
CA GLU A 386 -12.32 25.06 -0.43
C GLU A 386 -12.86 23.79 -1.10
N ALA A 387 -12.13 22.68 -1.02
CA ALA A 387 -12.59 21.40 -1.56
C ALA A 387 -13.83 20.89 -0.80
N MET A 388 -13.85 21.02 0.53
CA MET A 388 -15.01 20.68 1.35
C MET A 388 -16.24 21.54 0.99
N SER A 389 -16.04 22.86 0.87
CA SER A 389 -17.08 23.81 0.48
C SER A 389 -17.66 23.47 -0.90
N LEU A 390 -16.81 23.10 -1.87
CA LEU A 390 -17.27 22.71 -3.21
C LEU A 390 -18.00 21.37 -3.23
N MET A 391 -17.54 20.37 -2.46
CA MET A 391 -18.17 19.04 -2.42
C MET A 391 -19.50 19.02 -1.67
N PHE A 392 -19.59 19.75 -0.55
CA PHE A 392 -20.68 19.60 0.41
C PHE A 392 -21.47 20.90 0.66
N GLY A 393 -20.96 22.06 0.23
CA GLY A 393 -21.50 23.36 0.65
C GLY A 393 -21.24 23.68 2.13
N GLU A 394 -20.40 22.88 2.79
CA GLU A 394 -20.09 22.97 4.22
C GLU A 394 -18.64 22.55 4.47
N ILE A 395 -18.00 23.18 5.45
CA ILE A 395 -16.59 22.96 5.83
C ILE A 395 -16.44 22.29 7.19
N SER A 396 -17.47 21.59 7.66
CA SER A 396 -17.38 20.87 8.93
C SER A 396 -16.41 19.69 8.80
N LEU A 397 -15.47 19.57 9.75
CA LEU A 397 -14.54 18.44 9.82
C LEU A 397 -15.23 17.13 10.20
N GLY A 398 -16.47 17.16 10.69
CA GLY A 398 -17.18 16.01 11.25
C GLY A 398 -18.18 15.33 10.31
N LEU A 399 -18.29 15.77 9.06
CA LEU A 399 -19.33 15.33 8.12
C LEU A 399 -19.39 13.79 7.95
N ASP A 400 -18.25 13.11 7.89
CA ASP A 400 -18.16 11.65 7.71
C ASP A 400 -18.03 10.85 9.02
N LEU A 401 -18.13 11.49 10.19
CA LEU A 401 -17.91 10.82 11.48
C LEU A 401 -18.76 9.56 11.64
N GLU A 402 -20.06 9.66 11.35
CA GLU A 402 -20.98 8.53 11.45
C GLU A 402 -20.67 7.46 10.41
N GLY A 403 -20.34 7.87 9.18
CA GLY A 403 -20.00 6.98 8.07
C GLY A 403 -18.75 6.16 8.33
N VAL A 404 -17.71 6.79 8.88
CA VAL A 404 -16.46 6.11 9.25
C VAL A 404 -16.69 5.13 10.40
N MET A 405 -17.42 5.55 11.45
CA MET A 405 -17.69 4.71 12.60
C MET A 405 -18.56 3.50 12.24
N ALA A 406 -19.61 3.71 11.45
CA ALA A 406 -20.49 2.65 10.95
C ALA A 406 -19.75 1.72 9.98
N GLY A 407 -18.94 2.25 9.07
CA GLY A 407 -18.15 1.44 8.14
C GLY A 407 -17.16 0.53 8.87
N ARG A 408 -16.44 1.05 9.87
CA ARG A 408 -15.53 0.22 10.69
C ARG A 408 -16.26 -0.83 11.49
N GLU A 409 -17.42 -0.51 12.05
CA GLU A 409 -18.25 -1.50 12.75
C GLU A 409 -18.73 -2.59 11.80
N TYR A 410 -19.22 -2.21 10.62
CA TYR A 410 -19.60 -3.16 9.57
C TYR A 410 -18.41 -4.08 9.22
N GLY A 411 -17.23 -3.52 8.97
CA GLY A 411 -16.03 -4.30 8.68
C GLY A 411 -15.65 -5.27 9.80
N ARG A 412 -15.71 -4.85 11.07
CA ARG A 412 -15.47 -5.75 12.22
C ARG A 412 -16.44 -6.93 12.28
N LEU A 413 -17.67 -6.75 11.80
CA LEU A 413 -18.71 -7.78 11.83
C LEU A 413 -18.66 -8.70 10.60
N THR A 414 -18.05 -8.27 9.51
CA THR A 414 -18.18 -8.93 8.20
C THR A 414 -16.88 -9.39 7.58
N ASP A 415 -15.73 -8.83 7.95
CA ASP A 415 -14.43 -9.26 7.44
C ASP A 415 -14.03 -10.60 8.08
N GLN A 416 -14.10 -11.68 7.30
CA GLN A 416 -13.81 -13.03 7.79
C GLN A 416 -12.33 -13.25 8.08
N ARG A 417 -11.45 -12.36 7.59
CA ARG A 417 -10.00 -12.41 7.82
C ARG A 417 -9.62 -11.81 9.17
N LEU A 418 -10.52 -11.05 9.80
CA LEU A 418 -10.31 -10.45 11.10
C LEU A 418 -10.39 -11.52 12.20
N ALA A 419 -9.29 -11.72 12.93
CA ALA A 419 -9.26 -12.70 14.01
C ALA A 419 -10.22 -12.33 15.16
N PRO A 420 -10.86 -13.31 15.83
CA PRO A 420 -11.77 -13.05 16.94
C PRO A 420 -11.17 -12.16 18.04
N GLY A 421 -11.91 -11.12 18.43
CA GLY A 421 -11.49 -10.18 19.48
C GLY A 421 -10.47 -9.12 19.05
N LYS A 422 -10.02 -9.10 17.79
CA LYS A 422 -9.20 -8.02 17.23
C LYS A 422 -10.11 -6.92 16.64
N GLU A 423 -9.70 -5.66 16.76
CA GLU A 423 -10.46 -4.52 16.19
C GLU A 423 -9.96 -4.11 14.78
N TRP A 424 -8.77 -4.58 14.38
CA TRP A 424 -8.10 -4.25 13.12
C TRP A 424 -7.44 -5.46 12.46
N PHE A 425 -7.66 -5.63 11.15
CA PHE A 425 -6.90 -6.54 10.30
C PHE A 425 -5.63 -5.82 9.84
N PHE A 426 -4.44 -6.34 10.19
CA PHE A 426 -3.17 -5.72 9.81
C PHE A 426 -2.49 -6.55 8.73
N GLY A 427 -2.65 -6.14 7.48
CA GLY A 427 -1.99 -6.80 6.35
C GLY A 427 -0.55 -6.33 6.19
N ASP A 428 0.31 -7.22 5.70
CA ASP A 428 1.68 -6.93 5.33
C ASP A 428 1.77 -6.00 4.11
N THR A 429 0.79 -6.11 3.20
CA THR A 429 0.69 -5.30 1.98
C THR A 429 -0.72 -4.71 1.79
N ARG A 430 -0.82 -3.67 0.96
CA ARG A 430 -2.13 -3.10 0.61
C ARG A 430 -3.01 -4.10 -0.13
N VAL A 431 -2.44 -4.84 -1.07
CA VAL A 431 -3.15 -5.88 -1.84
C VAL A 431 -3.78 -6.93 -0.92
N GLU A 432 -3.06 -7.34 0.12
CA GLU A 432 -3.58 -8.26 1.13
C GLU A 432 -4.77 -7.65 1.89
N THR A 433 -4.66 -6.40 2.37
CA THR A 433 -5.79 -5.73 3.05
C THR A 433 -7.03 -5.62 2.18
N LEU A 434 -6.84 -5.46 0.86
CA LEU A 434 -7.92 -5.37 -0.11
C LEU A 434 -8.42 -6.75 -0.60
N ALA A 435 -7.71 -7.84 -0.31
CA ALA A 435 -7.95 -9.18 -0.86
C ALA A 435 -8.13 -9.18 -2.39
N LEU A 436 -7.21 -8.52 -3.10
CA LEU A 436 -7.18 -8.47 -4.56
C LEU A 436 -6.28 -9.57 -5.12
N GLU A 437 -6.76 -10.24 -6.15
CA GLU A 437 -5.99 -11.18 -6.98
C GLU A 437 -5.32 -10.47 -8.16
N THR A 438 -5.99 -9.45 -8.68
CA THR A 438 -5.50 -8.64 -9.79
C THR A 438 -5.59 -7.16 -9.44
N LEU A 439 -4.63 -6.37 -9.92
CA LEU A 439 -4.71 -4.91 -9.92
C LEU A 439 -4.21 -4.42 -11.27
N ASN A 440 -4.96 -3.53 -11.93
CA ASN A 440 -4.63 -3.08 -13.28
C ASN A 440 -4.59 -4.23 -14.31
N LEU A 441 -5.42 -5.26 -14.10
CA LEU A 441 -5.47 -6.53 -14.85
C LEU A 441 -4.23 -7.43 -14.76
N GLU A 442 -3.24 -7.06 -13.95
CA GLU A 442 -2.09 -7.90 -13.67
C GLU A 442 -2.34 -8.66 -12.36
N GLU A 443 -1.96 -9.93 -12.31
CA GLU A 443 -1.99 -10.72 -11.07
C GLU A 443 -1.01 -10.14 -10.05
N VAL A 444 -1.38 -10.20 -8.77
CA VAL A 444 -0.61 -9.54 -7.71
C VAL A 444 -0.41 -10.43 -6.48
N GLY A 445 0.70 -10.19 -5.79
CA GLY A 445 1.00 -10.87 -4.52
C GLY A 445 1.27 -12.36 -4.73
N ILE A 446 0.50 -13.20 -4.04
CA ILE A 446 0.63 -14.66 -4.10
C ILE A 446 0.02 -15.27 -5.36
N TYR A 447 -0.75 -14.49 -6.12
CA TYR A 447 -1.45 -14.94 -7.33
C TYR A 447 -0.64 -14.71 -8.60
N ASP A 448 0.52 -14.06 -8.51
CA ASP A 448 1.40 -13.80 -9.64
C ASP A 448 2.19 -15.07 -9.98
N ASP A 449 1.70 -15.85 -10.95
CA ASP A 449 2.32 -17.12 -11.38
C ASP A 449 3.72 -16.91 -12.01
N MET A 450 4.06 -15.68 -12.39
CA MET A 450 5.39 -15.35 -12.90
C MET A 450 6.42 -15.18 -11.78
N ARG A 451 5.98 -15.17 -10.51
CA ARG A 451 6.82 -15.02 -9.32
C ARG A 451 7.58 -16.32 -9.03
N ASP A 452 8.82 -16.38 -9.54
CA ASP A 452 9.75 -17.48 -9.28
C ASP A 452 10.92 -16.98 -8.41
N PRO A 453 10.94 -17.30 -7.11
CA PRO A 453 11.98 -16.85 -6.19
C PRO A 453 13.39 -17.29 -6.61
N LYS A 454 13.51 -18.44 -7.28
CA LYS A 454 14.79 -18.95 -7.76
C LYS A 454 15.31 -18.09 -8.91
N MET A 455 14.43 -17.73 -9.84
CA MET A 455 14.74 -16.80 -10.94
C MET A 455 15.10 -15.40 -10.39
N PHE A 456 14.36 -14.89 -9.41
CA PHE A 456 14.64 -13.58 -8.82
C PHE A 456 16.00 -13.52 -8.13
N ARG A 457 16.34 -14.53 -7.33
CA ARG A 457 17.67 -14.64 -6.71
C ARG A 457 18.78 -14.70 -7.77
N ALA A 458 18.57 -15.48 -8.82
CA ALA A 458 19.52 -15.56 -9.92
C ALA A 458 19.70 -14.22 -10.65
N ASN A 459 18.61 -13.49 -10.92
CA ASN A 459 18.66 -12.15 -11.52
C ASN A 459 19.38 -11.15 -10.62
N LEU A 460 19.16 -11.18 -9.30
CA LEU A 460 19.89 -10.33 -8.34
C LEU A 460 21.40 -10.63 -8.35
N HIS A 461 21.79 -11.90 -8.38
CA HIS A 461 23.20 -12.28 -8.49
C HIS A 461 23.84 -11.79 -9.80
N ILE A 462 23.09 -11.80 -10.91
CA ILE A 462 23.55 -11.25 -12.20
C ILE A 462 23.74 -9.73 -12.10
N ILE A 463 22.75 -9.01 -11.55
CA ILE A 463 22.80 -7.55 -11.35
C ILE A 463 23.98 -7.16 -10.46
N ASP A 464 24.26 -7.94 -9.42
CA ASP A 464 25.36 -7.69 -8.48
C ASP A 464 26.74 -8.13 -9.02
N GLY A 465 26.81 -8.72 -10.21
CA GLY A 465 28.07 -9.23 -10.78
C GLY A 465 28.62 -10.46 -10.07
N ASN A 466 27.80 -11.14 -9.25
CA ASN A 466 28.17 -12.31 -8.44
C ASN A 466 27.63 -13.64 -9.01
N ALA A 467 27.03 -13.61 -10.19
CA ALA A 467 26.37 -14.77 -10.79
C ALA A 467 27.33 -15.94 -11.08
N ILE A 468 26.89 -17.14 -10.69
CA ILE A 468 27.50 -18.40 -11.12
C ILE A 468 26.77 -18.97 -12.34
N GLY A 469 27.36 -19.99 -12.98
CA GLY A 469 26.76 -20.63 -14.15
C GLY A 469 25.36 -21.23 -13.91
N ALA A 470 25.00 -21.53 -12.66
CA ALA A 470 23.64 -21.92 -12.29
C ALA A 470 22.66 -20.74 -12.35
N ASP A 471 23.04 -19.58 -11.80
CA ASP A 471 22.22 -18.37 -11.84
C ASP A 471 21.94 -17.94 -13.29
N ILE A 472 22.92 -18.06 -14.19
CA ILE A 472 22.70 -17.75 -15.62
C ILE A 472 21.63 -18.65 -16.26
N ARG A 473 21.46 -19.89 -15.78
CA ARG A 473 20.40 -20.80 -16.25
C ARG A 473 19.07 -20.49 -15.58
N ASP A 474 19.11 -20.27 -14.27
CA ASP A 474 17.93 -20.06 -13.44
C ASP A 474 17.28 -18.69 -13.65
N ALA A 475 18.05 -17.69 -14.11
CA ALA A 475 17.57 -16.34 -14.39
C ALA A 475 16.56 -16.26 -15.55
N LYS A 476 16.42 -17.33 -16.36
CA LYS A 476 15.48 -17.44 -17.49
C LYS A 476 15.49 -16.23 -18.45
N ILE A 477 16.59 -15.47 -18.50
CA ILE A 477 16.73 -14.29 -19.36
C ILE A 477 16.63 -14.75 -20.82
N PRO A 478 15.69 -14.21 -21.61
CA PRO A 478 15.60 -14.53 -23.03
C PRO A 478 16.93 -14.21 -23.70
N ARG A 479 17.68 -15.26 -24.08
CA ARG A 479 18.86 -15.08 -24.91
C ARG A 479 18.35 -14.74 -26.29
N ALA A 480 18.68 -13.55 -26.79
CA ALA A 480 18.54 -13.27 -28.22
C ALA A 480 19.30 -14.37 -28.97
N MET A 481 18.58 -15.29 -29.61
CA MET A 481 19.16 -16.29 -30.50
C MET A 481 19.75 -15.55 -31.70
N GLY A 482 21.03 -15.28 -31.63
CA GLY A 482 21.83 -14.66 -32.68
C GLY A 482 23.31 -14.84 -32.37
N ARG A 483 24.13 -14.99 -33.41
CA ARG A 483 25.58 -15.15 -33.33
C ARG A 483 26.18 -14.22 -32.28
N PRO A 484 27.13 -14.68 -31.44
CA PRO A 484 27.86 -13.77 -30.58
C PRO A 484 28.54 -12.73 -31.48
N ARG A 485 28.14 -11.46 -31.35
CA ARG A 485 28.89 -10.37 -31.95
C ARG A 485 30.22 -10.30 -31.22
N ALA A 486 31.22 -10.99 -31.79
CA ALA A 486 32.60 -10.75 -31.46
C ALA A 486 32.90 -9.26 -31.73
N GLY A 487 33.33 -8.55 -30.69
CA GLY A 487 33.78 -7.17 -30.77
C GLY A 487 32.73 -6.15 -30.33
N LEU A 488 32.77 -5.75 -29.06
CA LEU A 488 33.26 -4.43 -28.70
C LEU A 488 33.41 -4.34 -27.17
N ILE A 489 34.65 -4.37 -26.72
CA ILE A 489 35.04 -3.65 -25.51
C ILE A 489 34.74 -2.17 -25.79
N GLY A 490 33.78 -1.56 -25.08
CA GLY A 490 33.55 -0.11 -25.08
C GLY A 490 32.34 0.46 -25.84
N GLY A 491 31.29 -0.32 -26.14
CA GLY A 491 30.08 0.20 -26.81
C GLY A 491 28.93 0.50 -25.85
N LYS A 492 28.56 1.78 -25.68
CA LYS A 492 27.28 2.21 -25.08
C LYS A 492 26.11 1.67 -25.92
N THR A 493 25.29 0.78 -25.37
CA THR A 493 23.92 0.54 -25.87
C THR A 493 22.95 0.75 -24.73
N THR A 494 22.23 1.85 -24.84
CA THR A 494 21.05 2.26 -24.09
C THR A 494 19.92 1.25 -24.26
N SER A 495 19.19 1.01 -23.16
CA SER A 495 17.75 0.71 -23.08
C SER A 495 17.16 -0.30 -24.08
N SER A 496 16.75 -1.49 -23.61
CA SER A 496 15.53 -2.18 -24.09
C SER A 496 15.30 -3.61 -23.55
N THR A 497 16.25 -4.26 -22.85
CA THR A 497 16.02 -5.64 -22.36
C THR A 497 15.51 -5.74 -20.92
N PHE A 498 15.56 -4.65 -20.15
CA PHE A 498 15.26 -4.65 -18.70
C PHE A 498 13.86 -4.14 -18.33
N GLU A 499 13.10 -3.55 -19.26
CA GLU A 499 11.72 -3.12 -19.01
C GLU A 499 10.80 -4.29 -18.65
N ASN A 500 11.08 -5.49 -19.17
CA ASN A 500 10.30 -6.69 -18.84
C ASN A 500 10.59 -7.26 -17.45
N VAL A 501 11.76 -6.95 -16.84
CA VAL A 501 12.07 -7.39 -15.47
C VAL A 501 11.40 -6.49 -14.45
N GLY A 502 11.20 -5.20 -14.77
CA GLY A 502 10.43 -4.27 -13.93
C GLY A 502 8.94 -4.63 -13.82
N LYS A 503 8.39 -5.30 -14.83
CA LYS A 503 7.01 -5.81 -14.83
C LYS A 503 6.78 -6.96 -13.84
N MET A 504 7.82 -7.66 -13.39
CA MET A 504 7.72 -8.85 -12.54
C MET A 504 7.70 -8.55 -11.03
N SER A 505 7.84 -7.29 -10.59
CA SER A 505 7.62 -6.89 -9.20
C SER A 505 6.21 -6.32 -9.05
N SER A 506 5.22 -7.21 -9.10
CA SER A 506 3.79 -6.91 -9.35
C SER A 506 3.06 -6.07 -8.28
N LEU A 507 3.63 -5.86 -7.09
CA LEU A 507 2.88 -5.13 -6.04
C LEU A 507 2.93 -3.61 -6.15
N VAL A 508 3.94 -3.07 -6.85
CA VAL A 508 4.08 -1.62 -7.01
C VAL A 508 4.20 -1.23 -8.47
N THR A 509 4.64 -2.10 -9.38
CA THR A 509 4.59 -1.79 -10.83
C THR A 509 3.14 -1.80 -11.35
N SER A 510 2.30 -2.74 -10.90
CA SER A 510 0.88 -2.79 -11.29
C SER A 510 0.05 -1.67 -10.64
N ALA A 511 0.48 -1.17 -9.48
CA ALA A 511 -0.12 -0.01 -8.83
C ALA A 511 0.40 1.31 -9.43
N LEU A 512 1.69 1.43 -9.78
CA LEU A 512 2.28 2.69 -10.22
C LEU A 512 2.13 2.98 -11.72
N GLY A 513 1.55 2.06 -12.48
CA GLY A 513 1.42 2.18 -13.92
C GLY A 513 2.78 2.03 -14.63
N PRO A 514 2.84 1.48 -15.85
CA PRO A 514 4.05 1.53 -16.65
C PRO A 514 4.29 2.98 -17.11
N LEU A 515 5.50 3.51 -16.91
CA LEU A 515 5.99 4.62 -17.74
C LEU A 515 6.19 4.10 -19.16
N GLU A 516 5.68 4.87 -20.13
CA GLU A 516 5.40 4.50 -21.51
C GLU A 516 6.37 3.55 -22.23
N ALA A 517 5.78 2.59 -22.96
CA ALA A 517 6.19 2.30 -24.33
C ALA A 517 4.91 2.15 -25.17
N SER A 518 4.64 3.14 -26.00
CA SER A 518 3.59 3.14 -27.00
C SER A 518 3.84 2.02 -28.01
N ALA A 519 2.97 1.00 -28.01
CA ALA A 519 2.85 0.07 -29.12
C ALA A 519 1.41 -0.40 -29.26
N SER A 520 0.70 0.26 -30.17
CA SER A 520 -0.52 -0.23 -30.80
C SER A 520 -0.32 -1.66 -31.30
N GLN A 521 -1.14 -2.61 -30.86
CA GLN A 521 -1.39 -3.84 -31.60
C GLN A 521 -2.88 -4.20 -31.51
N THR A 522 -3.61 -3.89 -32.58
CA THR A 522 -4.77 -4.68 -33.01
C THR A 522 -4.26 -5.95 -33.70
N PRO A 523 -5.03 -7.06 -33.67
CA PRO A 523 -5.98 -7.34 -34.76
C PRO A 523 -7.33 -7.90 -34.24
N MET A 524 -8.46 -7.30 -34.65
CA MET A 524 -9.38 -7.74 -35.71
C MET A 524 -10.16 -9.04 -35.47
N ASP A 525 -11.48 -8.84 -35.32
CA ASP A 525 -12.65 -9.60 -35.79
C ASP A 525 -12.69 -11.13 -35.70
N LEU A 526 -13.79 -11.64 -35.12
CA LEU A 526 -14.84 -12.30 -35.91
C LEU A 526 -16.17 -12.26 -35.15
N THR A 527 -17.19 -11.72 -35.81
CA THR A 527 -18.60 -11.81 -35.46
C THR A 527 -19.19 -13.09 -36.07
N SER A 528 -20.12 -13.76 -35.37
CA SER A 528 -21.37 -14.33 -35.91
C SER A 528 -22.08 -15.20 -34.85
N ALA A 529 -23.36 -15.42 -35.08
CA ALA A 529 -24.38 -15.61 -34.07
C ALA A 529 -24.94 -17.05 -33.96
N ALA A 530 -25.60 -17.28 -32.82
CA ALA A 530 -26.78 -18.11 -32.57
C ALA A 530 -26.75 -19.66 -32.65
N ALA A 531 -27.36 -20.22 -31.58
CA ALA A 531 -28.24 -21.40 -31.50
C ALA A 531 -27.69 -22.79 -31.09
N SER A 532 -28.19 -23.21 -29.91
CA SER A 532 -28.78 -24.51 -29.54
C SER A 532 -27.94 -25.79 -29.43
N ASP A 533 -27.93 -26.29 -28.18
CA ASP A 533 -28.36 -27.62 -27.69
C ASP A 533 -27.34 -28.70 -27.26
N ALA A 534 -27.68 -29.25 -26.09
CA ALA A 534 -27.45 -30.57 -25.49
C ALA A 534 -26.04 -31.20 -25.33
N SER A 535 -25.72 -31.50 -24.05
CA SER A 535 -25.17 -32.76 -23.47
C SER A 535 -23.82 -33.30 -24.00
N GLU A 536 -22.83 -33.79 -23.24
CA GLU A 536 -22.81 -34.55 -21.98
C GLU A 536 -21.47 -34.35 -21.24
N SER A 537 -21.51 -34.74 -19.97
CA SER A 537 -20.45 -35.00 -19.00
C SER A 537 -19.07 -35.43 -19.53
N ASN A 538 -18.03 -34.85 -18.93
CA ASN A 538 -16.93 -35.64 -18.36
C ASN A 538 -16.29 -34.88 -17.19
N GLU A 539 -16.45 -35.43 -16.00
CA GLU A 539 -15.75 -35.00 -14.80
C GLU A 539 -14.28 -35.44 -14.89
N SER A 540 -13.35 -34.52 -14.67
CA SER A 540 -11.98 -34.83 -14.25
C SER A 540 -11.67 -34.00 -13.02
N SER A 541 -11.56 -34.68 -11.89
CA SER A 541 -11.28 -34.15 -10.57
C SER A 541 -9.91 -33.47 -10.49
N GLU A 542 -9.89 -32.14 -10.43
CA GLU A 542 -8.75 -31.34 -9.96
C GLU A 542 -9.11 -30.50 -8.70
N SER A 543 -10.19 -30.87 -8.01
CA SER A 543 -10.68 -30.16 -6.82
C SER A 543 -9.95 -30.52 -5.51
N GLY A 544 -8.92 -31.38 -5.55
CA GLY A 544 -8.18 -31.83 -4.36
C GLY A 544 -6.93 -31.03 -4.01
N GLU A 545 -6.22 -30.46 -4.99
CA GLU A 545 -4.92 -29.81 -4.74
C GLU A 545 -5.07 -28.34 -4.31
N LEU A 546 -6.04 -27.61 -4.87
CA LEU A 546 -6.35 -26.23 -4.46
C LEU A 546 -6.86 -26.14 -3.02
N GLN A 547 -7.59 -27.16 -2.56
CA GLN A 547 -8.10 -27.22 -1.19
C GLN A 547 -7.02 -27.58 -0.16
N THR A 548 -5.92 -28.21 -0.60
CA THR A 548 -4.75 -28.52 0.23
C THR A 548 -3.78 -27.33 0.28
N ALA A 549 -3.66 -26.54 -0.80
CA ALA A 549 -2.92 -25.28 -0.81
C ALA A 549 -3.52 -24.22 0.14
N LEU A 550 -4.85 -24.18 0.24
CA LEU A 550 -5.57 -23.32 1.20
C LEU A 550 -5.42 -23.78 2.66
N GLN A 551 -5.06 -25.04 2.93
CA GLN A 551 -4.81 -25.58 4.28
C GLN A 551 -3.38 -25.31 4.79
N HIS A 552 -2.50 -24.79 3.94
CA HIS A 552 -1.11 -24.46 4.28
C HIS A 552 -0.82 -22.96 4.13
N ILE A 553 -1.83 -22.10 4.33
CA ILE A 553 -1.61 -20.69 4.63
C ILE A 553 -0.98 -20.63 6.03
N PRO A 554 0.29 -20.21 6.20
CA PRO A 554 0.88 -20.08 7.51
C PRO A 554 0.09 -19.06 8.34
N LEU A 555 0.08 -19.29 9.67
CA LEU A 555 -0.67 -18.50 10.64
C LEU A 555 -0.55 -17.00 10.35
N ILE A 556 -1.71 -16.38 10.10
CA ILE A 556 -1.98 -14.95 10.04
C ILE A 556 -1.11 -14.22 11.09
N ARG A 557 -0.02 -13.59 10.64
CA ARG A 557 0.80 -12.65 11.45
C ARG A 557 0.09 -11.31 11.66
N GLY A 558 -1.09 -11.14 11.07
CA GLY A 558 -1.76 -9.85 10.90
C GLY A 558 -2.83 -9.55 11.94
N GLY A 559 -2.42 -8.97 13.07
CA GLY A 559 -3.34 -8.32 13.98
C GLY A 559 -2.63 -7.34 14.90
N THR A 560 -3.12 -6.11 15.00
CA THR A 560 -2.68 -5.23 16.10
C THR A 560 -3.40 -5.68 17.38
N GLU A 561 -2.66 -5.91 18.47
CA GLU A 561 -3.27 -6.32 19.74
C GLU A 561 -3.80 -5.12 20.54
N GLU A 562 -3.30 -3.92 20.25
CA GLU A 562 -3.69 -2.68 20.93
C GLU A 562 -4.29 -1.63 19.99
N SER A 563 -5.60 -1.64 19.91
CA SER A 563 -6.37 -0.59 19.23
C SER A 563 -6.45 0.71 20.04
N LYS A 564 -6.41 0.62 21.38
CA LYS A 564 -6.58 1.76 22.30
C LYS A 564 -5.27 2.12 23.00
N GLY A 565 -4.77 3.33 22.76
CA GLY A 565 -3.59 3.89 23.42
C GLY A 565 -3.11 5.20 22.78
N GLY A 566 -2.07 5.82 23.36
CA GLY A 566 -1.53 7.11 22.93
C GLY A 566 -1.82 8.25 23.91
N ASP A 567 -1.23 9.41 23.62
CA ASP A 567 -1.34 10.62 24.46
C ASP A 567 -2.69 11.31 24.26
N TYR A 568 -3.29 11.12 23.07
CA TYR A 568 -4.61 11.62 22.77
C TYR A 568 -5.70 10.76 23.43
N ARG A 569 -6.53 11.39 24.27
CA ARG A 569 -7.62 10.71 24.99
C ARG A 569 -8.97 11.36 24.67
N PRO A 570 -9.83 10.70 23.88
CA PRO A 570 -11.24 11.04 23.84
C PRO A 570 -11.87 10.79 25.22
N SER A 571 -12.68 11.72 25.72
CA SER A 571 -13.35 11.59 27.02
C SER A 571 -14.25 10.33 27.05
N GLY A 572 -14.21 9.62 28.19
CA GLY A 572 -14.93 8.35 28.40
C GLY A 572 -14.08 7.10 28.25
N SER A 573 -12.82 7.18 27.80
CA SER A 573 -11.88 6.07 27.81
C SER A 573 -11.32 5.83 29.23
N LYS A 574 -11.95 4.94 30.02
CA LYS A 574 -11.33 4.44 31.26
C LYS A 574 -10.16 3.51 30.91
N PRO A 575 -9.05 3.53 31.67
CA PRO A 575 -7.95 2.60 31.44
C PRO A 575 -8.47 1.16 31.61
N LYS A 576 -8.38 0.33 30.57
CA LYS A 576 -8.41 -1.12 30.79
C LYS A 576 -7.15 -1.43 31.58
N LYS A 577 -7.29 -1.72 32.88
CA LYS A 577 -6.20 -2.33 33.64
C LYS A 577 -5.82 -3.61 32.91
N ALA A 578 -4.61 -3.66 32.37
CA ALA A 578 -4.02 -4.92 31.94
C ALA A 578 -4.05 -5.86 33.15
N LYS A 579 -4.87 -6.91 33.07
CA LYS A 579 -4.73 -8.05 33.97
C LYS A 579 -3.51 -8.81 33.46
N TYR A 580 -2.34 -8.49 34.01
CA TYR A 580 -1.22 -9.40 33.95
C TYR A 580 -1.54 -10.56 34.90
N ALA A 581 -1.67 -11.76 34.35
CA ALA A 581 -1.51 -13.03 35.04
C ALA A 581 -0.25 -13.68 34.48
#